data_AF-A0A1M5Y5A1-F1
#
_entry.id   AF-A0A1M5Y5A1-F1
#
_cell.length_a   1.000
_cell.length_b   1.000
_cell.length_c   1.000
_cell.angle_alpha   90.00
_cell.angle_beta   90.00
_cell.angle_gamma   90.00
#
_symmetry.space_group_name_H-M   'P 1'
#
loop_
_entity.id
_entity.type
_entity.pdbx_description
1 polymer ?
#
loop_
_entity_poly.entity_id
_entity_poly.type
_entity_poly.pdbx_seq_one_letter_code
_entity_poly.pdbx_strand_id
1 'polypeptide(L)'
;MRTQVITLYERGKTKYQMALHDGTSGLHNSASWVYLAEDIQNISFLKGGEFIITTGLFVRSGVALSEFIRALAMCSCSGILLNVGPYLREEDITPEISEFCDYNKIPLFTMPWEVHLVDIMQDFCGLFLSESRQEEHLSATFQSAIYHTPVPDGILRTFNQFGFATRADYQAIVIRNLQDTTQITSPFNSYGFKYHLFTHDNHHILIYNASQKQLSLSALLEIICFYDGIKAGVSDTAPSLADIGLSYRRARFALDAADFWKRPYVCFDELGLLQLLFSVPDHSLMQAVYKRRLGVLEKYDGEHGTEYLDTLRIFLLSDCNLLETSARMHTHRNTVVYRVKKIKELLASSLDNSAVKFDLMMALYIREYLSISPQ
;
A
#
# COMPACT_ATOMS: atom_id res chain seq x y z
N MET A 1 12.07 -1.07 -4.65
CA MET A 1 13.03 -1.16 -3.53
C MET A 1 14.31 -0.48 -4.00
N ARG A 2 14.79 0.56 -3.32
CA ARG A 2 15.99 1.29 -3.75
C ARG A 2 17.25 0.51 -3.37
N THR A 3 18.28 0.55 -4.21
CA THR A 3 19.57 -0.10 -3.96
C THR A 3 20.18 0.44 -2.67
N GLN A 4 20.60 -0.44 -1.77
CA GLN A 4 21.30 -0.02 -0.55
C GLN A 4 22.76 0.29 -0.84
N VAL A 5 23.34 1.24 -0.11
CA VAL A 5 24.76 1.60 -0.24
C VAL A 5 25.70 0.42 0.00
N ILE A 6 25.34 -0.52 0.89
CA ILE A 6 26.10 -1.75 1.10
C ILE A 6 26.25 -2.58 -0.19
N THR A 7 25.24 -2.61 -1.05
CA THR A 7 25.29 -3.32 -2.34
C THR A 7 26.31 -2.68 -3.29
N LEU A 8 26.38 -1.34 -3.29
CA LEU A 8 27.38 -0.60 -4.06
C LEU A 8 28.79 -0.91 -3.56
N TYR A 9 28.97 -0.91 -2.23
CA TYR A 9 30.25 -1.24 -1.61
C TYR A 9 30.70 -2.66 -1.93
N GLU A 10 29.85 -3.68 -1.76
CA GLU A 10 30.23 -5.08 -2.04
C GLU A 10 30.62 -5.30 -3.51
N ARG A 11 29.94 -4.63 -4.45
CA ARG A 11 30.34 -4.66 -5.87
C ARG A 11 31.65 -3.92 -6.13
N GLY A 12 31.84 -2.76 -5.51
CA GLY A 12 32.97 -1.89 -5.79
C GLY A 12 34.25 -2.22 -5.02
N LYS A 13 34.15 -2.90 -3.88
CA LYS A 13 35.29 -3.21 -2.99
C LYS A 13 36.40 -3.97 -3.71
N THR A 14 36.06 -4.99 -4.49
CA THR A 14 37.06 -5.79 -5.20
C THR A 14 37.40 -5.18 -6.56
N LYS A 15 36.40 -4.73 -7.32
CA LYS A 15 36.57 -4.24 -8.70
C LYS A 15 37.25 -2.87 -8.76
N TYR A 16 36.89 -1.96 -7.86
CA TYR A 16 37.35 -0.57 -7.82
C TYR A 16 38.20 -0.26 -6.58
N GLN A 17 38.59 -1.29 -5.81
CA GLN A 17 39.38 -1.13 -4.59
C GLN A 17 38.74 -0.14 -3.61
N MET A 18 37.41 -0.12 -3.56
CA MET A 18 36.70 0.76 -2.64
C MET A 18 36.97 0.34 -1.20
N ALA A 19 37.34 1.29 -0.35
CA ALA A 19 37.47 1.09 1.08
C ALA A 19 36.43 1.92 1.83
N LEU A 20 35.75 1.30 2.80
CA LEU A 20 34.90 2.02 3.74
C LEU A 20 35.79 2.62 4.84
N HIS A 21 35.76 3.94 5.01
CA HIS A 21 36.46 4.62 6.09
C HIS A 21 35.55 4.77 7.31
N ASP A 22 34.39 5.42 7.15
CA ASP A 22 33.52 5.83 8.26
C ASP A 22 32.03 5.72 7.87
N GLY A 23 31.13 5.94 8.84
CA GLY A 23 29.69 6.01 8.59
C GLY A 23 29.03 4.64 8.41
N THR A 24 29.56 3.60 9.05
CA THR A 24 29.09 2.21 8.94
C THR A 24 27.57 2.06 9.19
N SER A 25 27.02 2.86 10.11
CA SER A 25 25.59 2.89 10.44
C SER A 25 24.70 3.36 9.29
N GLY A 26 25.27 4.01 8.27
CA GLY A 26 24.58 4.48 7.08
C GLY A 26 24.60 3.51 5.90
N LEU A 27 25.21 2.32 6.02
CA LEU A 27 25.33 1.37 4.89
C LEU A 27 23.97 0.89 4.35
N HIS A 28 22.91 1.03 5.14
CA HIS A 28 21.53 0.71 4.74
C HIS A 28 20.79 1.88 4.09
N ASN A 29 21.45 3.03 3.93
CA ASN A 29 20.89 4.16 3.19
C ASN A 29 20.52 3.72 1.76
N SER A 30 19.43 4.26 1.26
CA SER A 30 18.94 3.99 -0.09
C SER A 30 19.53 4.97 -1.09
N ALA A 31 20.21 4.45 -2.11
CA ALA A 31 20.73 5.20 -3.24
C ALA A 31 19.88 4.94 -4.49
N SER A 32 19.60 5.99 -5.26
CA SER A 32 18.85 5.87 -6.52
C SER A 32 19.58 6.44 -7.74
N TRP A 33 20.69 7.13 -7.54
CA TRP A 33 21.45 7.75 -8.61
C TRP A 33 22.90 8.01 -8.18
N VAL A 34 23.84 8.06 -9.13
CA VAL A 34 25.22 8.53 -8.88
C VAL A 34 25.37 9.96 -9.37
N TYR A 35 25.99 10.81 -8.55
CA TYR A 35 26.29 12.19 -8.94
C TYR A 35 27.77 12.51 -8.73
N LEU A 36 28.41 13.10 -9.75
CA LEU A 36 29.78 13.61 -9.65
C LEU A 36 29.74 15.06 -9.16
N ALA A 37 30.19 15.31 -7.93
CA ALA A 37 30.23 16.64 -7.33
C ALA A 37 31.66 17.18 -7.29
N GLU A 38 31.91 18.32 -7.93
CA GLU A 38 33.24 18.94 -8.00
C GLU A 38 33.27 20.42 -7.61
N ASP A 39 32.10 21.00 -7.32
CA ASP A 39 31.96 22.40 -6.92
C ASP A 39 30.86 22.52 -5.86
N ILE A 40 31.18 23.19 -4.75
CA ILE A 40 30.26 23.42 -3.63
C ILE A 40 29.03 24.23 -4.07
N GLN A 41 29.15 25.11 -5.07
CA GLN A 41 28.04 25.95 -5.53
C GLN A 41 26.92 25.13 -6.18
N ASN A 42 27.28 24.00 -6.80
CA ASN A 42 26.34 23.15 -7.54
C ASN A 42 25.64 22.11 -6.64
N ILE A 43 26.05 21.98 -5.38
CA ILE A 43 25.42 21.06 -4.41
C ILE A 43 23.93 21.39 -4.22
N SER A 44 23.55 22.66 -4.37
CA SER A 44 22.15 23.11 -4.28
C SER A 44 21.19 22.46 -5.31
N PHE A 45 21.71 21.81 -6.37
CA PHE A 45 20.92 21.10 -7.37
C PHE A 45 20.60 19.64 -6.99
N LEU A 46 21.19 19.11 -5.92
CA LEU A 46 20.92 17.76 -5.43
C LEU A 46 19.49 17.66 -4.87
N LYS A 47 18.84 16.53 -5.11
CA LYS A 47 17.46 16.27 -4.67
C LYS A 47 17.40 15.33 -3.46
N GLY A 48 18.52 14.73 -3.08
CA GLY A 48 18.64 13.78 -1.98
C GLY A 48 18.52 12.32 -2.44
N GLY A 49 19.23 11.43 -1.74
CA GLY A 49 19.32 10.01 -2.09
C GLY A 49 20.33 9.68 -3.21
N GLU A 50 21.13 10.66 -3.67
CA GLU A 50 22.25 10.40 -4.57
C GLU A 50 23.45 9.80 -3.83
N PHE A 51 24.19 8.92 -4.50
CA PHE A 51 25.51 8.47 -4.08
C PHE A 51 26.54 9.39 -4.73
N ILE A 52 27.26 10.14 -3.92
CA ILE A 52 28.13 11.22 -4.40
C ILE A 52 29.52 10.67 -4.67
N ILE A 53 30.08 11.00 -5.83
CA ILE A 53 31.48 10.76 -6.17
C ILE A 53 32.14 12.12 -6.30
N THR A 54 33.36 12.27 -5.78
CA THR A 54 34.15 13.50 -5.98
C THR A 54 35.63 13.17 -6.11
N THR A 55 36.33 13.92 -6.96
CA THR A 55 37.80 13.89 -7.07
C THR A 55 38.49 14.89 -6.17
N GLY A 56 37.74 15.75 -5.48
CA GLY A 56 38.31 16.81 -4.66
C GLY A 56 38.69 18.06 -5.43
N LEU A 57 38.23 18.24 -6.67
CA LEU A 57 38.62 19.39 -7.48
C LEU A 57 38.23 20.73 -6.82
N PHE A 58 37.16 20.73 -6.01
CA PHE A 58 36.69 21.87 -5.22
C PHE A 58 37.76 22.47 -4.30
N VAL A 59 38.78 21.70 -3.90
CA VAL A 59 39.89 22.20 -3.06
C VAL A 59 40.64 23.32 -3.76
N ARG A 60 40.70 23.31 -5.10
CA ARG A 60 41.30 24.41 -5.89
C ARG A 60 40.56 25.74 -5.75
N SER A 61 39.29 25.68 -5.39
CA SER A 61 38.45 26.86 -5.11
C SER A 61 38.57 27.34 -3.65
N GLY A 62 39.48 26.75 -2.86
CA GLY A 62 39.71 27.11 -1.46
C GLY A 62 38.73 26.48 -0.46
N VAL A 63 37.91 25.53 -0.91
CA VAL A 63 36.92 24.83 -0.07
C VAL A 63 37.58 23.64 0.62
N ALA A 64 37.44 23.54 1.95
CA ALA A 64 37.95 22.41 2.70
C ALA A 64 37.06 21.16 2.53
N LEU A 65 37.62 19.96 2.63
CA LEU A 65 36.87 18.70 2.55
C LEU A 65 35.74 18.64 3.60
N SER A 66 36.01 19.10 4.82
CA SER A 66 35.01 19.14 5.90
C SER A 66 33.83 20.05 5.57
N GLU A 67 34.08 21.22 4.98
CA GLU A 67 33.03 22.14 4.52
C GLU A 67 32.19 21.50 3.41
N PHE A 68 32.85 20.83 2.46
CA PHE A 68 32.19 20.16 1.35
C PHE A 68 31.30 19.00 1.82
N ILE A 69 31.79 18.14 2.72
CA ILE A 69 31.01 17.03 3.29
C ILE A 69 29.82 17.55 4.09
N ARG A 70 29.99 18.62 4.88
CA ARG A 70 28.89 19.26 5.60
C ARG A 70 27.82 19.79 4.65
N ALA A 71 28.21 20.39 3.52
CA ALA A 71 27.26 20.83 2.49
C ALA A 71 26.50 19.65 1.86
N LEU A 72 27.18 18.55 1.53
CA LEU A 72 26.54 17.34 1.01
C LEU A 72 25.57 16.69 2.01
N ALA A 73 25.89 16.74 3.31
CA ALA A 73 25.02 16.22 4.36
C ALA A 73 23.68 16.97 4.43
N MET A 74 23.68 18.29 4.20
CA MET A 74 22.44 19.08 4.14
C MET A 74 21.50 18.66 3.01
N CYS A 75 22.06 18.07 1.94
CA CYS A 75 21.29 17.56 0.80
C CYS A 75 20.79 16.12 0.98
N SER A 76 20.96 15.49 2.15
CA SER A 76 20.53 14.10 2.41
C SER A 76 21.10 13.08 1.41
N CYS A 77 22.39 13.19 1.08
CA CYS A 77 23.06 12.20 0.25
C CYS A 77 23.09 10.81 0.91
N SER A 78 23.09 9.77 0.07
CA SER A 78 23.06 8.37 0.53
C SER A 78 24.43 7.86 1.01
N GLY A 79 25.51 8.37 0.43
CA GLY A 79 26.90 8.05 0.75
C GLY A 79 27.86 8.86 -0.14
N ILE A 80 29.13 8.90 0.24
CA ILE A 80 30.17 9.70 -0.43
C ILE A 80 31.35 8.79 -0.79
N LEU A 81 31.84 8.87 -2.02
CA LEU A 81 33.04 8.20 -2.50
C LEU A 81 34.07 9.24 -2.95
N LEU A 82 35.19 9.29 -2.23
CA LEU A 82 36.33 10.14 -2.52
C LEU A 82 37.29 9.40 -3.46
N ASN A 83 37.59 9.98 -4.61
CA ASN A 83 38.66 9.50 -5.47
C ASN A 83 39.98 10.10 -5.00
N VAL A 84 40.76 9.32 -4.26
CA VAL A 84 41.98 9.75 -3.59
C VAL A 84 43.12 9.82 -4.60
N GLY A 85 43.81 10.95 -4.67
CA GLY A 85 44.83 11.22 -5.66
C GLY A 85 45.45 12.62 -5.55
N PRO A 86 45.61 13.35 -6.67
CA PRO A 86 46.32 14.63 -6.70
C PRO A 86 45.69 15.75 -5.86
N TYR A 87 44.37 15.68 -5.60
CA TYR A 87 43.63 16.76 -4.93
C TYR A 87 43.21 16.45 -3.49
N LEU A 88 43.05 15.16 -3.18
CA LEU A 88 42.69 14.67 -1.85
C LEU A 88 43.51 13.43 -1.55
N ARG A 89 44.05 13.35 -0.33
CA ARG A 89 44.75 12.20 0.23
C ARG A 89 43.91 11.58 1.33
N GLU A 90 44.16 10.32 1.67
CA GLU A 90 43.49 9.70 2.83
C GLU A 90 43.75 10.48 4.13
N GLU A 91 44.93 11.11 4.24
CA GLU A 91 45.33 11.96 5.38
C GLU A 91 44.42 13.19 5.56
N ASP A 92 43.74 13.64 4.50
CA ASP A 92 42.83 14.79 4.54
C ASP A 92 41.47 14.41 5.20
N ILE A 93 41.21 13.11 5.38
CA ILE A 93 40.05 12.61 6.14
C ILE A 93 40.38 12.71 7.63
N THR A 94 40.12 13.88 8.20
CA THR A 94 40.40 14.15 9.61
C THR A 94 39.43 13.42 10.55
N PRO A 95 39.79 13.20 11.83
CA PRO A 95 38.88 12.62 12.82
C PRO A 95 37.56 13.40 12.97
N GLU A 96 37.58 14.72 12.76
CA GLU A 96 36.36 15.55 12.77
C GLU A 96 35.39 15.15 11.66
N ILE A 97 35.91 14.82 10.47
CA ILE A 97 35.09 14.35 9.34
C ILE A 97 34.51 12.98 9.66
N SER A 98 35.32 12.06 10.20
CA SER A 98 34.89 10.73 10.60
C SER A 98 33.75 10.78 11.62
N GLU A 99 33.93 11.55 12.70
CA GLU A 99 32.90 11.76 13.73
C GLU A 99 31.62 12.37 13.14
N PHE A 100 31.75 13.34 12.23
CA PHE A 100 30.60 13.95 11.56
C PHE A 100 29.84 12.94 10.68
N CYS A 101 30.54 12.13 9.90
CA CYS A 101 29.95 11.10 9.04
C CYS A 101 29.22 10.02 9.87
N ASP A 102 29.83 9.56 10.97
CA ASP A 102 29.20 8.61 11.88
C ASP A 102 27.94 9.18 12.54
N TYR A 103 28.02 10.42 13.05
CA TYR A 103 26.87 11.09 13.67
C TYR A 103 25.70 11.26 12.70
N ASN A 104 25.98 11.64 11.45
CA ASN A 104 24.97 11.85 10.41
C ASN A 104 24.61 10.58 9.63
N LYS A 105 25.22 9.43 9.96
CA LYS A 105 25.02 8.15 9.27
C LYS A 105 25.27 8.24 7.76
N ILE A 106 26.35 8.90 7.35
CA ILE A 106 26.77 9.03 5.95
C ILE A 106 27.99 8.15 5.73
N PRO A 107 27.88 7.05 4.97
CA PRO A 107 29.02 6.21 4.64
C PRO A 107 30.04 6.98 3.80
N LEU A 108 31.29 7.01 4.26
CA LEU A 108 32.40 7.62 3.55
C LEU A 108 33.32 6.53 3.01
N PHE A 109 33.50 6.52 1.70
CA PHE A 109 34.34 5.58 0.98
C PHE A 109 35.50 6.31 0.30
N THR A 110 36.57 5.59 0.05
CA THR A 110 37.66 6.01 -0.83
C THR A 110 37.84 5.02 -1.98
N MET A 111 38.42 5.50 -3.07
CA MET A 111 38.99 4.66 -4.11
C MET A 111 40.27 5.29 -4.68
N PRO A 112 41.19 4.50 -5.26
CA PRO A 112 42.43 5.02 -5.85
C PRO A 112 42.22 5.83 -7.14
N TRP A 113 43.07 6.83 -7.38
CA TRP A 113 43.03 7.71 -8.56
C TRP A 113 43.09 6.98 -9.91
N GLU A 114 43.72 5.81 -9.94
CA GLU A 114 43.87 4.99 -11.13
C GLU A 114 42.53 4.43 -11.62
N VAL A 115 41.50 4.42 -10.77
CA VAL A 115 40.15 4.01 -11.15
C VAL A 115 39.49 5.09 -11.99
N HIS A 116 39.11 4.73 -13.21
CA HIS A 116 38.37 5.64 -14.09
C HIS A 116 36.94 5.86 -13.58
N LEU A 117 36.62 7.12 -13.25
CA LEU A 117 35.29 7.54 -12.78
C LEU A 117 34.16 7.06 -13.70
N VAL A 118 34.40 7.07 -15.02
CA VAL A 118 33.40 6.64 -16.00
C VAL A 118 33.00 5.18 -15.78
N ASP A 119 33.93 4.31 -15.44
CA ASP A 119 33.67 2.87 -15.29
C ASP A 119 32.78 2.59 -14.07
N ILE A 120 33.08 3.22 -12.92
CA ILE A 120 32.28 3.06 -11.71
C ILE A 120 30.91 3.74 -11.83
N MET A 121 30.85 4.92 -12.45
CA MET A 121 29.59 5.62 -12.70
C MET A 121 28.68 4.80 -13.63
N GLN A 122 29.23 4.23 -14.71
CA GLN A 122 28.45 3.38 -15.62
C GLN A 122 27.93 2.12 -14.93
N ASP A 123 28.76 1.44 -14.13
CA ASP A 123 28.36 0.24 -13.39
C ASP A 123 27.26 0.54 -12.37
N PHE A 124 27.41 1.60 -11.58
CA PHE A 124 26.45 1.96 -10.54
C PHE A 124 25.15 2.50 -11.14
N CYS A 125 25.21 3.39 -12.14
CA CYS A 125 24.02 3.82 -12.88
C CYS A 125 23.34 2.63 -13.58
N GLY A 126 24.10 1.71 -14.16
CA GLY A 126 23.58 0.48 -14.76
C GLY A 126 22.84 -0.39 -13.75
N LEU A 127 23.37 -0.51 -12.52
CA LEU A 127 22.71 -1.19 -11.42
C LEU A 127 21.37 -0.52 -11.08
N PHE A 128 21.36 0.78 -10.81
CA PHE A 128 20.15 1.53 -10.46
C PHE A 128 19.08 1.39 -11.55
N LEU A 129 19.45 1.60 -12.82
CA LEU A 129 18.54 1.46 -13.95
C LEU A 129 18.00 0.03 -14.10
N SER A 130 18.83 -0.98 -13.85
CA SER A 130 18.40 -2.38 -13.92
C SER A 130 17.39 -2.74 -12.84
N GLU A 131 17.59 -2.26 -11.60
CA GLU A 131 16.66 -2.48 -10.49
C GLU A 131 15.34 -1.75 -10.72
N SER A 132 15.38 -0.48 -11.17
CA SER A 132 14.16 0.26 -11.51
C SER A 132 13.36 -0.42 -12.63
N ARG A 133 14.03 -0.89 -13.69
CA ARG A 133 13.37 -1.65 -14.77
C ARG A 133 12.75 -2.96 -14.29
N GLN A 134 13.41 -3.65 -13.36
CA GLN A 134 12.88 -4.87 -12.76
C GLN A 134 11.63 -4.59 -11.93
N GLU A 135 11.63 -3.52 -11.14
CA GLU A 135 10.48 -3.10 -10.34
C GLU A 135 9.30 -2.69 -11.25
N GLU A 136 9.55 -1.88 -12.28
CA GLU A 136 8.55 -1.52 -13.29
C GLU A 136 7.97 -2.75 -14.01
N HIS A 137 8.83 -3.71 -14.38
CA HIS A 137 8.39 -4.94 -15.02
C HIS A 137 7.51 -5.79 -14.10
N LEU A 138 7.87 -5.90 -12.83
CA LEU A 138 7.06 -6.59 -11.83
C LEU A 138 5.71 -5.91 -11.62
N SER A 139 5.69 -4.58 -11.50
CA SER A 139 4.45 -3.80 -11.38
C SER A 139 3.54 -3.97 -12.59
N ALA A 140 4.08 -3.90 -13.81
CA ALA A 140 3.32 -4.17 -15.03
C ALA A 140 2.77 -5.61 -15.07
N THR A 141 3.55 -6.57 -14.56
CA THR A 141 3.13 -7.98 -14.48
C THR A 141 1.95 -8.15 -13.52
N PHE A 142 1.98 -7.52 -12.34
CA PHE A 142 0.85 -7.51 -11.41
C PHE A 142 -0.37 -6.77 -11.95
N GLN A 143 -0.18 -5.61 -12.59
CA GLN A 143 -1.26 -4.87 -13.25
C GLN A 143 -1.93 -5.68 -14.37
N SER A 144 -1.17 -6.47 -15.14
CA SER A 144 -1.77 -7.38 -16.12
C SER A 144 -2.52 -8.53 -15.43
N ALA A 145 -1.96 -9.09 -14.36
CA ALA A 145 -2.54 -10.24 -13.67
C ALA A 145 -3.92 -9.95 -13.05
N ILE A 146 -4.16 -8.74 -12.55
CA ILE A 146 -5.43 -8.40 -11.88
C ILE A 146 -6.66 -8.47 -12.81
N TYR A 147 -6.46 -8.42 -14.13
CA TYR A 147 -7.53 -8.56 -15.13
C TYR A 147 -7.82 -10.01 -15.53
N HIS A 148 -7.05 -10.96 -15.01
CA HIS A 148 -7.19 -12.37 -15.35
C HIS A 148 -7.70 -13.18 -14.15
N THR A 149 -8.60 -14.12 -14.41
CA THR A 149 -9.07 -15.09 -13.41
C THR A 149 -9.45 -16.38 -14.13
N PRO A 150 -8.60 -17.44 -14.08
CA PRO A 150 -7.28 -17.49 -13.44
C PRO A 150 -6.21 -16.71 -14.22
N VAL A 151 -5.11 -16.37 -13.55
CA VAL A 151 -3.92 -15.76 -14.18
C VAL A 151 -3.20 -16.79 -15.08
N PRO A 152 -2.83 -16.42 -16.33
CA PRO A 152 -2.08 -17.30 -17.23
C PRO A 152 -0.72 -17.76 -16.69
N ASP A 153 -0.33 -19.00 -16.99
CA ASP A 153 0.94 -19.61 -16.56
C ASP A 153 2.19 -18.79 -16.94
N GLY A 154 2.15 -18.06 -18.06
CA GLY A 154 3.24 -17.17 -18.48
C GLY A 154 3.53 -16.09 -17.44
N ILE A 155 2.47 -15.46 -16.91
CA ILE A 155 2.56 -14.42 -15.88
C ILE A 155 3.00 -15.05 -14.54
N LEU A 156 2.47 -16.23 -14.20
CA LEU A 156 2.88 -16.96 -12.99
C LEU A 156 4.37 -17.32 -13.00
N ARG A 157 4.94 -17.68 -14.15
CA ARG A 157 6.38 -17.92 -14.29
C ARG A 157 7.18 -16.64 -14.02
N THR A 158 6.75 -15.50 -14.54
CA THR A 158 7.39 -14.20 -14.26
C THR A 158 7.37 -13.88 -12.77
N PHE A 159 6.24 -14.09 -12.08
CA PHE A 159 6.19 -13.92 -10.61
C PHE A 159 7.23 -14.78 -9.87
N ASN A 160 7.38 -16.06 -10.25
CA ASN A 160 8.39 -16.92 -9.63
C ASN A 160 9.82 -16.41 -9.87
N GLN A 161 10.12 -15.84 -11.05
CA GLN A 161 11.44 -15.24 -11.34
C GLN A 161 11.73 -14.04 -10.42
N PHE A 162 10.71 -13.26 -10.07
CA PHE A 162 10.79 -12.21 -9.04
C PHE A 162 10.67 -12.75 -7.61
N GLY A 163 10.65 -14.07 -7.42
CA GLY A 163 10.60 -14.78 -6.14
C GLY A 163 9.24 -14.71 -5.43
N PHE A 164 8.16 -14.49 -6.17
CA PHE A 164 6.79 -14.67 -5.70
C PHE A 164 6.34 -16.08 -6.10
N ALA A 165 6.25 -16.99 -5.14
CA ALA A 165 5.86 -18.37 -5.39
C ALA A 165 4.44 -18.44 -5.96
N THR A 166 4.19 -19.29 -6.96
CA THR A 166 2.83 -19.45 -7.48
C THR A 166 1.84 -19.91 -6.42
N ARG A 167 2.25 -20.81 -5.51
CA ARG A 167 1.42 -21.35 -4.43
C ARG A 167 1.95 -20.88 -3.08
N ALA A 168 1.22 -19.98 -2.46
CA ALA A 168 1.37 -19.51 -1.09
C ALA A 168 0.09 -18.75 -0.72
N ASP A 169 -0.07 -18.42 0.56
CA ASP A 169 -1.25 -17.69 1.03
C ASP A 169 -1.07 -16.21 0.72
N TYR A 170 -1.65 -15.72 -0.37
CA TYR A 170 -1.59 -14.31 -0.77
C TYR A 170 -2.84 -13.55 -0.34
N GLN A 171 -2.64 -12.30 0.07
CA GLN A 171 -3.72 -11.33 0.25
C GLN A 171 -3.41 -10.06 -0.55
N ALA A 172 -4.47 -9.43 -1.05
CA ALA A 172 -4.42 -8.12 -1.69
C ALA A 172 -5.06 -7.08 -0.78
N ILE A 173 -4.41 -5.94 -0.60
CA ILE A 173 -4.96 -4.76 0.07
C ILE A 173 -5.03 -3.63 -0.95
N VAL A 174 -6.22 -3.07 -1.13
CA VAL A 174 -6.41 -1.87 -1.95
C VAL A 174 -6.53 -0.66 -1.03
N ILE A 175 -5.70 0.35 -1.26
CA ILE A 175 -5.53 1.53 -0.42
C ILE A 175 -5.92 2.77 -1.22
N ARG A 176 -6.73 3.64 -0.62
CA ARG A 176 -7.15 4.94 -1.17
C ARG A 176 -6.52 6.08 -0.37
N ASN A 177 -6.26 7.21 -1.03
CA ASN A 177 -5.71 8.45 -0.44
C ASN A 177 -4.29 8.34 0.14
N LEU A 178 -3.53 7.31 -0.22
CA LEU A 178 -2.10 7.27 0.09
C LEU A 178 -1.35 8.18 -0.90
N GLN A 179 -0.87 9.33 -0.44
CA GLN A 179 -0.13 10.28 -1.28
C GLN A 179 1.36 9.96 -1.35
N ASP A 180 1.94 9.53 -0.23
CA ASP A 180 3.35 9.22 -0.10
C ASP A 180 3.54 7.75 0.31
N THR A 181 3.97 6.94 -0.65
CA THR A 181 4.21 5.50 -0.41
C THR A 181 5.32 5.21 0.59
N THR A 182 6.20 6.18 0.89
CA THR A 182 7.26 6.00 1.90
C THR A 182 6.70 5.84 3.31
N GLN A 183 5.50 6.37 3.57
CA GLN A 183 4.79 6.25 4.84
C GLN A 183 4.51 4.79 5.22
N ILE A 184 4.26 3.93 4.23
CA ILE A 184 4.03 2.49 4.45
C ILE A 184 5.24 1.63 4.09
N THR A 185 5.99 1.99 3.05
CA THR A 185 7.12 1.17 2.61
C THR A 185 8.31 1.24 3.57
N SER A 186 8.57 2.39 4.19
CA SER A 186 9.63 2.54 5.20
C SER A 186 9.43 1.59 6.41
N PRO A 187 8.27 1.60 7.11
CA PRO A 187 8.05 0.64 8.19
C PRO A 187 8.05 -0.80 7.68
N PHE A 188 7.43 -1.12 6.54
CA PHE A 188 7.41 -2.49 6.02
C PHE A 188 8.80 -3.05 5.71
N ASN A 189 9.68 -2.22 5.14
CA ASN A 189 11.05 -2.61 4.86
C ASN A 189 11.83 -2.94 6.13
N SER A 190 11.51 -2.31 7.26
CA SER A 190 12.18 -2.60 8.54
C SER A 190 11.82 -3.98 9.10
N TYR A 191 10.64 -4.51 8.78
CA TYR A 191 10.20 -5.86 9.15
C TYR A 191 10.73 -6.96 8.22
N GLY A 192 11.26 -6.61 7.03
CA GLY A 192 11.92 -7.55 6.14
C GLY A 192 11.02 -8.66 5.56
N PHE A 193 9.72 -8.40 5.42
CA PHE A 193 8.79 -9.32 4.76
C PHE A 193 8.65 -8.98 3.27
N LYS A 194 8.18 -9.95 2.47
CA LYS A 194 8.11 -9.81 1.02
C LYS A 194 6.73 -9.31 0.61
N TYR A 195 6.70 -8.15 -0.03
CA TYR A 195 5.50 -7.56 -0.58
C TYR A 195 5.81 -6.88 -1.93
N HIS A 196 4.75 -6.58 -2.68
CA HIS A 196 4.82 -5.68 -3.81
C HIS A 196 3.71 -4.63 -3.68
N LEU A 197 4.08 -3.37 -3.88
CA LEU A 197 3.18 -2.23 -3.86
C LEU A 197 3.21 -1.56 -5.23
N PHE A 198 2.06 -1.38 -5.87
CA PHE A 198 1.96 -0.72 -7.16
C PHE A 198 0.68 0.12 -7.23
N THR A 199 0.66 1.08 -8.16
CA THR A 199 -0.50 1.96 -8.35
C THR A 199 -1.37 1.48 -9.51
N HIS A 200 -2.68 1.55 -9.34
CA HIS A 200 -3.66 1.21 -10.39
C HIS A 200 -5.01 1.87 -10.10
N ASP A 201 -5.64 2.48 -11.12
CA ASP A 201 -6.92 3.19 -11.03
C ASP A 201 -7.02 4.22 -9.88
N ASN A 202 -5.94 4.98 -9.63
CA ASN A 202 -5.81 5.94 -8.51
C ASN A 202 -5.85 5.29 -7.10
N HIS A 203 -5.60 3.98 -7.00
CA HIS A 203 -5.41 3.28 -5.74
C HIS A 203 -4.02 2.65 -5.69
N HIS A 204 -3.53 2.42 -4.47
CA HIS A 204 -2.35 1.61 -4.24
C HIS A 204 -2.77 0.18 -3.90
N ILE A 205 -2.12 -0.79 -4.52
CA ILE A 205 -2.40 -2.21 -4.33
C ILE A 205 -1.17 -2.84 -3.71
N LEU A 206 -1.34 -3.37 -2.51
CA LEU A 206 -0.33 -4.14 -1.79
C LEU A 206 -0.65 -5.63 -1.93
N ILE A 207 0.31 -6.41 -2.41
CA ILE A 207 0.23 -7.87 -2.46
C ILE A 207 1.35 -8.43 -1.61
N TYR A 208 1.01 -9.29 -0.65
CA TYR A 208 1.98 -9.93 0.24
C TYR A 208 1.60 -11.37 0.52
N ASN A 209 2.58 -12.15 0.96
CA ASN A 209 2.37 -13.52 1.42
C ASN A 209 1.98 -13.50 2.91
N ALA A 210 0.71 -13.80 3.20
CA ALA A 210 0.11 -13.87 4.52
C ALA A 210 0.62 -15.03 5.39
N SER A 211 1.30 -16.04 4.83
CA SER A 211 1.97 -17.07 5.63
C SER A 211 3.25 -16.56 6.32
N GLN A 212 3.72 -15.35 5.99
CA GLN A 212 4.92 -14.75 6.60
C GLN A 212 4.64 -14.33 8.05
N LYS A 213 5.50 -14.73 8.99
CA LYS A 213 5.30 -14.52 10.44
C LYS A 213 5.73 -13.14 10.94
N GLN A 214 6.35 -12.34 10.07
CA GLN A 214 6.94 -11.05 10.43
C GLN A 214 5.89 -10.04 10.89
N LEU A 215 4.72 -9.99 10.24
CA LEU A 215 3.65 -9.05 10.56
C LEU A 215 2.26 -9.71 10.47
N SER A 216 1.40 -9.46 11.45
CA SER A 216 -0.02 -9.82 11.36
C SER A 216 -0.78 -8.85 10.46
N LEU A 217 -1.92 -9.28 9.93
CA LEU A 217 -2.83 -8.40 9.17
C LEU A 217 -3.26 -7.17 9.99
N SER A 218 -3.54 -7.33 11.30
CA SER A 218 -3.90 -6.22 12.18
C SER A 218 -2.79 -5.16 12.26
N ALA A 219 -1.53 -5.59 12.42
CA ALA A 219 -0.38 -4.69 12.46
C ALA A 219 -0.14 -4.01 11.10
N LEU A 220 -0.37 -4.71 9.97
CA LEU A 220 -0.31 -4.10 8.64
C LEU A 220 -1.33 -2.98 8.50
N LEU A 221 -2.57 -3.24 8.92
CA LEU A 221 -3.66 -2.26 8.83
C LEU A 221 -3.47 -1.08 9.77
N GLU A 222 -2.91 -1.28 10.95
CA GLU A 222 -2.52 -0.19 11.85
C GLU A 222 -1.48 0.74 11.21
N ILE A 223 -0.48 0.19 10.50
CA ILE A 223 0.51 1.00 9.78
C ILE A 223 -0.12 1.73 8.59
N ILE A 224 -0.94 1.04 7.79
CA ILE A 224 -1.56 1.60 6.58
C ILE A 224 -2.54 2.72 6.95
N CYS A 225 -3.43 2.47 7.92
CA CYS A 225 -4.48 3.39 8.33
C CYS A 225 -4.05 4.33 9.47
N PHE A 226 -2.74 4.45 9.74
CA PHE A 226 -2.22 5.34 10.77
C PHE A 226 -2.54 6.81 10.48
N TYR A 227 -2.51 7.21 9.21
CA TYR A 227 -2.76 8.58 8.78
C TYR A 227 -4.23 8.80 8.46
N ASP A 228 -4.77 9.95 8.92
CA ASP A 228 -6.16 10.33 8.70
C ASP A 228 -6.50 10.40 7.20
N GLY A 229 -7.67 9.87 6.85
CA GLY A 229 -8.20 9.90 5.49
C GLY A 229 -7.75 8.73 4.60
N ILE A 230 -6.78 7.91 5.03
CA ILE A 230 -6.46 6.66 4.35
C ILE A 230 -7.55 5.62 4.62
N LYS A 231 -7.98 4.93 3.57
CA LYS A 231 -8.90 3.80 3.67
C LYS A 231 -8.37 2.58 2.96
N ALA A 232 -8.70 1.40 3.46
CA ALA A 232 -8.24 0.14 2.91
C ALA A 232 -9.35 -0.92 2.76
N GLY A 233 -9.28 -1.72 1.72
CA GLY A 233 -10.06 -2.94 1.56
C GLY A 233 -9.14 -4.13 1.44
N VAL A 234 -9.43 -5.21 2.18
CA VAL A 234 -8.59 -6.42 2.25
C VAL A 234 -9.32 -7.58 1.60
N SER A 235 -8.63 -8.35 0.76
CA SER A 235 -9.17 -9.60 0.21
C SER A 235 -9.17 -10.71 1.26
N ASP A 236 -9.93 -11.77 1.00
CA ASP A 236 -9.65 -13.05 1.64
C ASP A 236 -8.30 -13.62 1.18
N THR A 237 -7.84 -14.66 1.88
CA THR A 237 -6.59 -15.34 1.58
C THR A 237 -6.74 -16.27 0.37
N ALA A 238 -5.95 -16.03 -0.67
CA ALA A 238 -5.87 -16.88 -1.84
C ALA A 238 -4.66 -17.83 -1.74
N PRO A 239 -4.80 -19.14 -1.99
CA PRO A 239 -3.69 -20.10 -1.89
C PRO A 239 -2.72 -20.02 -3.08
N SER A 240 -2.98 -19.14 -4.05
CA SER A 240 -2.17 -18.98 -5.25
C SER A 240 -2.31 -17.59 -5.87
N LEU A 241 -1.23 -17.11 -6.51
CA LEU A 241 -1.27 -15.94 -7.39
C LEU A 241 -2.12 -16.15 -8.65
N ALA A 242 -2.52 -17.40 -8.95
CA ALA A 242 -3.49 -17.68 -10.00
C ALA A 242 -4.84 -16.98 -9.76
N ASP A 243 -5.18 -16.72 -8.49
CA ASP A 243 -6.45 -16.11 -8.08
C ASP A 243 -6.33 -14.62 -7.75
N ILE A 244 -5.17 -13.99 -7.99
CA ILE A 244 -4.91 -12.60 -7.57
C ILE A 244 -5.87 -11.59 -8.21
N GLY A 245 -6.37 -11.85 -9.43
CA GLY A 245 -7.40 -11.03 -10.05
C GLY A 245 -8.75 -11.09 -9.32
N LEU A 246 -9.11 -12.24 -8.75
CA LEU A 246 -10.28 -12.35 -7.88
C LEU A 246 -10.02 -11.65 -6.54
N SER A 247 -8.86 -11.86 -5.92
CA SER A 247 -8.46 -11.19 -4.68
C SER A 247 -8.50 -9.67 -4.83
N TYR A 248 -8.01 -9.14 -5.96
CA TYR A 248 -8.08 -7.71 -6.27
C TYR A 248 -9.52 -7.19 -6.32
N ARG A 249 -10.43 -7.86 -7.05
CA ARG A 249 -11.84 -7.43 -7.12
C ARG A 249 -12.53 -7.50 -5.75
N ARG A 250 -12.20 -8.49 -4.92
CA ARG A 250 -12.72 -8.63 -3.55
C ARG A 250 -12.20 -7.52 -2.62
N ALA A 251 -10.91 -7.23 -2.66
CA ALA A 251 -10.31 -6.13 -1.91
C ALA A 251 -10.87 -4.77 -2.36
N ARG A 252 -11.15 -4.60 -3.66
CA ARG A 252 -11.81 -3.41 -4.21
C ARG A 252 -13.22 -3.22 -3.64
N PHE A 253 -14.03 -4.28 -3.68
CA PHE A 253 -15.37 -4.26 -3.09
C PHE A 253 -15.32 -3.98 -1.58
N ALA A 254 -14.37 -4.56 -0.86
CA ALA A 254 -14.17 -4.28 0.56
C ALA A 254 -13.77 -2.81 0.82
N LEU A 255 -12.98 -2.19 -0.06
CA LEU A 255 -12.65 -0.77 0.04
C LEU A 255 -13.90 0.11 -0.12
N ASP A 256 -14.75 -0.21 -1.11
CA ASP A 256 -16.00 0.53 -1.31
C ASP A 256 -16.96 0.34 -0.12
N ALA A 257 -16.97 -0.86 0.50
CA ALA A 257 -17.70 -1.11 1.74
C ALA A 257 -17.14 -0.29 2.92
N ALA A 258 -15.81 -0.17 3.05
CA ALA A 258 -15.16 0.67 4.05
C ALA A 258 -15.55 2.14 3.88
N ASP A 259 -15.66 2.60 2.63
CA ASP A 259 -16.16 3.92 2.30
C ASP A 259 -17.62 4.12 2.72
N PHE A 260 -18.49 3.21 2.30
CA PHE A 260 -19.92 3.25 2.58
C PHE A 260 -20.22 3.24 4.08
N TRP A 261 -19.53 2.40 4.86
CA TRP A 261 -19.69 2.32 6.31
C TRP A 261 -18.84 3.31 7.12
N LYS A 262 -18.07 4.17 6.45
CA LYS A 262 -17.16 5.15 7.08
C LYS A 262 -16.18 4.50 8.07
N ARG A 263 -15.61 3.36 7.69
CA ARG A 263 -14.56 2.66 8.45
C ARG A 263 -13.19 2.90 7.82
N PRO A 264 -12.10 2.84 8.61
CA PRO A 264 -10.75 2.95 8.08
C PRO A 264 -10.42 1.77 7.15
N TYR A 265 -10.91 0.57 7.48
CA TYR A 265 -10.76 -0.59 6.61
C TYR A 265 -11.92 -1.58 6.79
N VAL A 266 -12.03 -2.51 5.82
CA VAL A 266 -12.92 -3.67 5.86
C VAL A 266 -12.21 -4.87 5.23
N CYS A 267 -12.37 -6.05 5.84
CA CYS A 267 -11.88 -7.31 5.31
C CYS A 267 -13.01 -8.06 4.58
N PHE A 268 -12.73 -8.61 3.40
CA PHE A 268 -13.75 -9.26 2.58
C PHE A 268 -14.36 -10.50 3.25
N ASP A 269 -13.56 -11.27 3.97
CA ASP A 269 -13.98 -12.45 4.74
C ASP A 269 -14.95 -12.13 5.89
N GLU A 270 -14.99 -10.89 6.36
CA GLU A 270 -15.91 -10.41 7.40
C GLU A 270 -17.27 -9.94 6.84
N LEU A 271 -17.44 -9.87 5.51
CA LEU A 271 -18.63 -9.28 4.87
C LEU A 271 -19.88 -10.17 4.90
N GLY A 272 -19.80 -11.38 5.46
CA GLY A 272 -20.93 -12.32 5.56
C GLY A 272 -21.64 -12.57 4.22
N LEU A 273 -22.97 -12.41 4.18
CA LEU A 273 -23.80 -12.65 2.99
C LEU A 273 -23.38 -11.83 1.77
N LEU A 274 -22.78 -10.64 1.96
CA LEU A 274 -22.33 -9.81 0.85
C LEU A 274 -21.23 -10.50 0.01
N GLN A 275 -20.47 -11.45 0.58
CA GLN A 275 -19.50 -12.25 -0.18
C GLN A 275 -20.17 -13.16 -1.22
N LEU A 276 -21.34 -13.71 -0.88
CA LEU A 276 -22.13 -14.52 -1.80
C LEU A 276 -22.76 -13.64 -2.88
N LEU A 277 -23.30 -12.48 -2.50
CA LEU A 277 -23.86 -11.51 -3.46
C LEU A 277 -22.80 -11.00 -4.43
N PHE A 278 -21.57 -10.76 -3.97
CA PHE A 278 -20.44 -10.40 -4.82
C PHE A 278 -20.20 -11.40 -5.97
N SER A 279 -20.55 -12.68 -5.77
CA SER A 279 -20.33 -13.74 -6.77
C SER A 279 -21.48 -13.87 -7.78
N VAL A 280 -22.56 -13.10 -7.63
CA VAL A 280 -23.73 -13.16 -8.53
C VAL A 280 -23.61 -12.08 -9.61
N PRO A 281 -23.45 -12.43 -10.89
CA PRO A 281 -23.20 -11.46 -11.95
C PRO A 281 -24.46 -10.69 -12.41
N ASP A 282 -25.65 -11.26 -12.21
CA ASP A 282 -26.91 -10.65 -12.67
C ASP A 282 -27.45 -9.61 -11.67
N HIS A 283 -26.91 -8.41 -11.74
CA HIS A 283 -27.36 -7.26 -10.93
C HIS A 283 -28.82 -6.87 -11.23
N SER A 284 -29.34 -7.13 -12.44
CA SER A 284 -30.74 -6.84 -12.77
C SER A 284 -31.69 -7.77 -12.03
N LEU A 285 -31.35 -9.06 -11.92
CA LEU A 285 -32.09 -10.01 -11.09
C LEU A 285 -32.05 -9.59 -9.62
N MET A 286 -30.88 -9.21 -9.08
CA MET A 286 -30.79 -8.69 -7.72
C MET A 286 -31.72 -7.50 -7.50
N GLN A 287 -31.69 -6.53 -8.41
CA GLN A 287 -32.53 -5.34 -8.32
C GLN A 287 -34.02 -5.70 -8.37
N ALA A 288 -34.41 -6.66 -9.21
CA ALA A 288 -35.79 -7.15 -9.30
C ALA A 288 -36.24 -7.87 -8.01
N VAL A 289 -35.40 -8.72 -7.43
CA VAL A 289 -35.68 -9.42 -6.17
C VAL A 289 -35.89 -8.43 -5.03
N TYR A 290 -34.98 -7.47 -4.89
CA TYR A 290 -35.08 -6.45 -3.85
C TYR A 290 -36.31 -5.55 -4.06
N LYS A 291 -36.53 -5.02 -5.27
CA LYS A 291 -37.70 -4.16 -5.58
C LYS A 291 -39.03 -4.87 -5.37
N ARG A 292 -39.12 -6.18 -5.69
CA ARG A 292 -40.33 -6.97 -5.45
C ARG A 292 -40.70 -7.05 -3.97
N ARG A 293 -39.70 -7.08 -3.07
CA ARG A 293 -39.94 -7.20 -1.62
C ARG A 293 -40.03 -5.85 -0.91
N LEU A 294 -39.21 -4.88 -1.27
CA LEU A 294 -39.06 -3.62 -0.53
C LEU A 294 -39.51 -2.37 -1.30
N GLY A 295 -39.77 -2.47 -2.60
CA GLY A 295 -40.10 -1.31 -3.44
C GLY A 295 -41.38 -0.58 -3.02
N VAL A 296 -42.35 -1.29 -2.41
CA VAL A 296 -43.56 -0.65 -1.84
C VAL A 296 -43.22 0.27 -0.67
N LEU A 297 -42.26 -0.13 0.18
CA LEU A 297 -41.82 0.69 1.31
C LEU A 297 -40.99 1.87 0.84
N GLU A 298 -40.10 1.69 -0.14
CA GLU A 298 -39.30 2.80 -0.68
C GLU A 298 -40.15 3.86 -1.37
N LYS A 299 -41.15 3.42 -2.14
CA LYS A 299 -42.11 4.34 -2.75
C LYS A 299 -42.87 5.12 -1.68
N TYR A 300 -43.35 4.43 -0.65
CA TYR A 300 -44.08 5.07 0.44
C TYR A 300 -43.21 6.07 1.21
N ASP A 301 -41.98 5.70 1.55
CA ASP A 301 -40.99 6.56 2.23
C ASP A 301 -40.70 7.81 1.40
N GLY A 302 -40.49 7.66 0.08
CA GLY A 302 -40.28 8.80 -0.82
C GLY A 302 -41.49 9.73 -0.96
N GLU A 303 -42.71 9.19 -0.97
CA GLU A 303 -43.95 9.98 -1.11
C GLU A 303 -44.37 10.68 0.20
N HIS A 304 -44.05 10.09 1.37
CA HIS A 304 -44.56 10.55 2.66
C HIS A 304 -43.48 11.05 3.62
N GLY A 305 -42.20 11.00 3.24
CA GLY A 305 -41.08 11.37 4.10
C GLY A 305 -40.92 10.48 5.33
N THR A 306 -41.35 9.22 5.24
CA THR A 306 -41.20 8.24 6.32
C THR A 306 -39.86 7.51 6.23
N GLU A 307 -39.54 6.73 7.26
CA GLU A 307 -38.30 5.93 7.34
C GLU A 307 -38.65 4.46 7.64
N TYR A 308 -39.67 3.93 6.97
CA TYR A 308 -40.18 2.59 7.21
C TYR A 308 -39.21 1.51 6.78
N LEU A 309 -38.43 1.73 5.73
CA LEU A 309 -37.41 0.78 5.31
C LEU A 309 -36.28 0.65 6.35
N ASP A 310 -35.81 1.77 6.89
CA ASP A 310 -34.81 1.76 7.97
C ASP A 310 -35.39 1.20 9.27
N THR A 311 -36.65 1.51 9.57
CA THR A 311 -37.35 0.92 10.72
C THR A 311 -37.45 -0.60 10.59
N LEU A 312 -37.79 -1.12 9.40
CA LEU A 312 -37.84 -2.56 9.12
C LEU A 312 -36.45 -3.20 9.30
N ARG A 313 -35.39 -2.55 8.78
CA ARG A 313 -34.02 -3.04 8.92
C ARG A 313 -33.61 -3.18 10.38
N ILE A 314 -33.78 -2.12 11.19
CA ILE A 314 -33.43 -2.15 12.60
C ILE A 314 -34.29 -3.17 13.35
N PHE A 315 -35.58 -3.25 13.03
CA PHE A 315 -36.49 -4.21 13.65
C PHE A 315 -36.08 -5.67 13.39
N LEU A 316 -35.71 -6.01 12.16
CA LEU A 316 -35.25 -7.36 11.82
C LEU A 316 -33.87 -7.67 12.43
N LEU A 317 -32.96 -6.69 12.49
CA LEU A 317 -31.63 -6.83 13.11
C LEU A 317 -31.66 -6.89 14.65
N SER A 318 -32.79 -6.57 15.27
CA SER A 318 -33.02 -6.69 16.71
C SER A 318 -34.01 -7.82 17.00
N ASP A 319 -33.97 -8.89 16.21
CA ASP A 319 -34.78 -10.11 16.38
C ASP A 319 -36.30 -9.85 16.51
N CYS A 320 -36.79 -8.82 15.82
CA CYS A 320 -38.18 -8.35 15.92
C CYS A 320 -38.58 -7.88 17.34
N ASN A 321 -37.62 -7.46 18.16
CA ASN A 321 -37.81 -6.93 19.49
C ASN A 321 -38.11 -5.43 19.46
N LEU A 322 -39.34 -5.07 19.81
CA LEU A 322 -39.81 -3.67 19.79
C LEU A 322 -39.04 -2.76 20.77
N LEU A 323 -38.65 -3.27 21.94
CA LEU A 323 -37.93 -2.49 22.94
C LEU A 323 -36.53 -2.17 22.44
N GLU A 324 -35.82 -3.18 21.98
CA GLU A 324 -34.46 -3.02 21.45
C GLU A 324 -34.45 -2.13 20.19
N THR A 325 -35.42 -2.33 19.30
CA THR A 325 -35.60 -1.48 18.11
C THR A 325 -35.80 -0.02 18.51
N SER A 326 -36.66 0.25 19.50
CA SER A 326 -36.91 1.61 19.98
C SER A 326 -35.66 2.25 20.60
N ALA A 327 -34.86 1.47 21.33
CA ALA A 327 -33.61 1.92 21.91
C ALA A 327 -32.58 2.27 20.83
N ARG A 328 -32.40 1.42 19.80
CA ARG A 328 -31.47 1.64 18.68
C ARG A 328 -31.89 2.80 17.77
N MET A 329 -33.20 3.01 17.61
CA MET A 329 -33.74 4.15 16.86
C MET A 329 -33.78 5.44 17.67
N HIS A 330 -33.52 5.39 18.98
CA HIS A 330 -33.71 6.51 19.91
C HIS A 330 -35.13 7.11 19.84
N THR A 331 -36.15 6.26 19.74
CA THR A 331 -37.56 6.67 19.68
C THR A 331 -38.40 5.98 20.75
N HIS A 332 -39.60 6.50 21.00
CA HIS A 332 -40.53 5.85 21.92
C HIS A 332 -41.07 4.53 21.36
N ARG A 333 -41.24 3.50 22.21
CA ARG A 333 -41.75 2.18 21.82
C ARG A 333 -43.04 2.25 21.00
N ASN A 334 -43.98 3.13 21.37
CA ASN A 334 -45.25 3.28 20.67
C ASN A 334 -45.07 3.72 19.20
N THR A 335 -44.06 4.54 18.92
CA THR A 335 -43.73 4.95 17.56
C THR A 335 -43.28 3.75 16.74
N VAL A 336 -42.40 2.91 17.29
CA VAL A 336 -41.96 1.68 16.62
C VAL A 336 -43.13 0.72 16.40
N VAL A 337 -44.01 0.54 17.38
CA VAL A 337 -45.22 -0.29 17.24
C VAL A 337 -46.09 0.21 16.07
N TYR A 338 -46.33 1.52 15.99
CA TYR A 338 -47.08 2.13 14.90
C TYR A 338 -46.39 1.91 13.54
N ARG A 339 -45.08 2.20 13.45
CA ARG A 339 -44.31 2.03 12.20
C ARG A 339 -44.31 0.56 11.75
N VAL A 340 -44.05 -0.39 12.66
CA VAL A 340 -44.07 -1.85 12.36
C VAL A 340 -45.45 -2.31 11.91
N LYS A 341 -46.53 -1.84 12.56
CA LYS A 341 -47.89 -2.12 12.11
C LYS A 341 -48.11 -1.63 10.67
N LYS A 342 -47.68 -0.40 10.37
CA LYS A 342 -47.83 0.16 9.02
C LYS A 342 -47.00 -0.57 7.97
N ILE A 343 -45.78 -0.99 8.33
CA ILE A 343 -44.93 -1.83 7.49
C ILE A 343 -45.61 -3.16 7.16
N LYS A 344 -46.19 -3.85 8.16
CA LYS A 344 -46.94 -5.11 7.95
C LYS A 344 -48.12 -4.91 6.99
N GLU A 345 -48.86 -3.80 7.13
CA GLU A 345 -49.95 -3.44 6.21
C GLU A 345 -49.46 -3.23 4.77
N LEU A 346 -48.39 -2.44 4.59
CA LEU A 346 -47.85 -2.10 3.26
C LEU A 346 -47.22 -3.31 2.55
N LEU A 347 -46.56 -4.20 3.29
CA LEU A 347 -45.98 -5.44 2.75
C LEU A 347 -47.03 -6.54 2.54
N ALA A 348 -48.27 -6.34 2.99
CA ALA A 348 -49.33 -7.35 3.02
C ALA A 348 -48.87 -8.70 3.62
N SER A 349 -48.02 -8.66 4.64
CA SER A 349 -47.38 -9.85 5.21
C SER A 349 -47.28 -9.79 6.73
N SER A 350 -47.51 -10.92 7.39
CA SER A 350 -47.13 -11.08 8.79
C SER A 350 -45.62 -11.32 8.89
N LEU A 351 -44.93 -10.57 9.75
CA LEU A 351 -43.49 -10.74 10.03
C LEU A 351 -43.21 -11.90 11.00
N ASP A 352 -44.18 -12.79 11.18
CA ASP A 352 -44.12 -13.85 12.18
C ASP A 352 -43.54 -15.15 11.57
N ASN A 353 -43.51 -15.24 10.23
CA ASN A 353 -42.93 -16.36 9.48
C ASN A 353 -41.42 -16.15 9.24
N SER A 354 -40.60 -17.12 9.63
CA SER A 354 -39.14 -17.08 9.43
C SER A 354 -38.71 -16.99 7.97
N ALA A 355 -39.43 -17.62 7.04
CA ALA A 355 -39.14 -17.52 5.60
C ALA A 355 -39.38 -16.10 5.07
N VAL A 356 -40.46 -15.45 5.51
CA VAL A 356 -40.74 -14.04 5.17
C VAL A 356 -39.66 -13.11 5.74
N LYS A 357 -39.28 -13.31 7.01
CA LYS A 357 -38.21 -12.53 7.64
C LYS A 357 -36.89 -12.69 6.89
N PHE A 358 -36.55 -13.91 6.50
CA PHE A 358 -35.36 -14.20 5.70
C PHE A 358 -35.41 -13.49 4.35
N ASP A 359 -36.52 -13.58 3.61
CA ASP A 359 -36.68 -12.91 2.31
C ASP A 359 -36.52 -11.39 2.40
N LEU A 360 -37.10 -10.77 3.44
CA LEU A 360 -36.97 -9.33 3.68
C LEU A 360 -35.54 -8.95 4.08
N MET A 361 -34.90 -9.74 4.95
CA MET A 361 -33.52 -9.53 5.35
C MET A 361 -32.57 -9.65 4.14
N MET A 362 -32.76 -10.67 3.29
CA MET A 362 -32.00 -10.84 2.06
C MET A 362 -32.21 -9.66 1.11
N ALA A 363 -33.44 -9.17 0.94
CA ALA A 363 -33.72 -8.00 0.13
C ALA A 363 -33.02 -6.73 0.67
N LEU A 364 -32.90 -6.57 1.99
CA LEU A 364 -32.12 -5.49 2.61
C LEU A 364 -30.63 -5.62 2.33
N TYR A 365 -30.06 -6.82 2.43
CA TYR A 365 -28.65 -7.07 2.07
C TYR A 365 -28.36 -6.83 0.58
N ILE A 366 -29.29 -7.22 -0.30
CA ILE A 366 -29.17 -6.93 -1.74
C ILE A 366 -29.17 -5.42 -1.99
N ARG A 367 -30.06 -4.67 -1.34
CA ARG A 367 -30.08 -3.21 -1.43
C ARG A 367 -28.74 -2.61 -0.97
N GLU A 368 -28.23 -3.09 0.16
CA GLU A 368 -26.95 -2.63 0.72
C GLU A 368 -25.78 -2.93 -0.22
N TYR A 369 -25.71 -4.15 -0.77
CA TYR A 369 -24.73 -4.54 -1.78
C TYR A 369 -24.74 -3.61 -3.01
N LEU A 370 -25.93 -3.35 -3.57
CA LEU A 370 -26.10 -2.44 -4.71
C LEU A 370 -25.75 -0.98 -4.38
N SER A 371 -25.77 -0.59 -3.11
CA SER A 371 -25.40 0.76 -2.66
C SER A 371 -23.90 0.91 -2.43
N ILE A 372 -23.21 -0.17 -2.06
CA ILE A 372 -21.75 -0.18 -1.86
C ILE A 372 -21.02 -0.04 -3.19
N SER A 373 -21.48 -0.76 -4.22
CA SER A 373 -20.88 -0.75 -5.56
C SER A 373 -21.90 -0.27 -6.59
N PRO A 374 -22.26 1.03 -6.60
CA PRO A 374 -23.11 1.59 -7.65
C PRO A 374 -22.37 1.48 -8.99
N GLN A 375 -23.07 1.02 -10.03
CA GLN A 375 -22.52 0.94 -11.39
C GLN A 375 -22.17 2.31 -11.96
#